data_AF-A0A6I6CC34-F1
#
_entry.id   AF-A0A6I6CC34-F1
#
_cell.length_a   1.000
_cell.length_b   1.000
_cell.length_c   1.000
_cell.angle_alpha   90.00
_cell.angle_beta   90.00
_cell.angle_gamma   90.00
#
_symmetry.space_group_name_H-M   'P 1'
#
loop_
_entity.id
_entity.type
_entity.pdbx_description
1 polymer ?
#
loop_
_entity_poly.entity_id
_entity_poly.type
_entity_poly.pdbx_seq_one_letter_code
_entity_poly.pdbx_strand_id
1 'polypeptide(L)'
;MIMLWNLFSTRERLKVNYKIGNYNKKLKYFKTSIFAILFGLILGIIFIFMSGFNGFSFLGTSIAKSFDIRKIGSTSNFDKVLLYFSIYSLIGFGLALGFRVGMFNMGGSGQALIGLIFTLLIIQSIANKQGIDFKEVNKGTVFLVFICFVLAGTFISCLSGLLKVFFNIHEVATTILLNYVAYFLLKWVINLNSNQWGNTSASLDYNWISLFGVVWLVPVILVVISAISITLVLTYTKWGFRFKMVGKSTTAAKYAGVNEKLYIIVITIVQGIFMSMGGFIYYFGIAYSQSIQTDIIPSLGYDAIAVALVAFNNIIAIPFVALLWSIFQIGFKAAQSTAGFVSLSNQTTTLIFGLITYSAAIYIIFYRLNIIEYIKNMIIYNKDYELKQIIKNKKNILKENKKNIKAEQKDLQKLSFDTIAQIQLLKKKNKDLLIEINEIKEDRIKSFKTNSILNLKVYYNKITSDITFDFLDKFSNLKANYNEQIEKNKSVANFKIIKKSLKNDLINNFKILFEKFKKDISINQNKFKEAMINAKSFLNNYKKSVYQNNINKINKSDNEYKEKLKNEKTKFFEIQKEVFEKYVW
;
A
#
# COMPACT_ATOMS: atom_id res chain seq x y z
N MET A 1 45.04 -4.77 -12.56
CA MET A 1 44.01 -3.83 -13.06
C MET A 1 42.65 -4.49 -13.31
N ILE A 2 42.60 -5.65 -14.00
CA ILE A 2 41.36 -6.42 -14.29
C ILE A 2 40.66 -6.94 -13.01
N MET A 3 41.43 -7.33 -11.99
CA MET A 3 40.90 -7.79 -10.70
C MET A 3 40.24 -6.66 -9.89
N LEU A 4 40.78 -5.44 -9.97
CA LEU A 4 40.21 -4.23 -9.36
C LEU A 4 38.92 -3.79 -10.07
N TRP A 5 38.84 -3.94 -11.39
CA TRP A 5 37.61 -3.71 -12.16
C TRP A 5 36.52 -4.73 -11.80
N ASN A 6 36.86 -6.02 -11.65
CA ASN A 6 35.90 -7.03 -11.20
C ASN A 6 35.40 -6.79 -9.77
N LEU A 7 36.25 -6.29 -8.87
CA LEU A 7 35.86 -5.88 -7.52
C LEU A 7 34.96 -4.63 -7.51
N PHE A 8 35.21 -3.64 -8.37
CA PHE A 8 34.34 -2.47 -8.48
C PHE A 8 32.98 -2.81 -9.13
N SER A 9 32.99 -3.63 -10.19
CA SER A 9 31.76 -4.02 -10.90
C SER A 9 30.86 -4.95 -10.07
N THR A 10 31.44 -5.85 -9.27
CA THR A 10 30.69 -6.67 -8.32
C THR A 10 30.09 -5.83 -7.21
N ARG A 11 30.81 -4.83 -6.69
CA ARG A 11 30.28 -3.89 -5.68
C ARG A 11 29.14 -3.04 -6.23
N GLU A 12 29.21 -2.60 -7.48
CA GLU A 12 28.11 -1.89 -8.15
C GLU A 12 26.92 -2.80 -8.43
N ARG A 13 27.14 -4.01 -8.94
CA ARG A 13 26.07 -5.02 -9.17
C ARG A 13 25.38 -5.40 -7.87
N LEU A 14 26.12 -5.55 -6.77
CA LEU A 14 25.56 -5.80 -5.43
C LEU A 14 24.76 -4.58 -4.93
N LYS A 15 25.25 -3.35 -5.11
CA LYS A 15 24.49 -2.12 -4.78
C LYS A 15 23.21 -1.99 -5.61
N VAL A 16 23.25 -2.33 -6.89
CA VAL A 16 22.10 -2.30 -7.81
C VAL A 16 21.08 -3.38 -7.42
N ASN A 17 21.52 -4.63 -7.20
CA ASN A 17 20.64 -5.71 -6.76
C ASN A 17 20.04 -5.46 -5.37
N TYR A 18 20.79 -4.88 -4.44
CA TYR A 18 20.27 -4.48 -3.14
C TYR A 18 19.25 -3.34 -3.23
N LYS A 19 19.50 -2.34 -4.10
CA LYS A 19 18.53 -1.26 -4.39
C LYS A 19 17.26 -1.79 -5.04
N ILE A 20 17.37 -2.69 -6.02
CA ILE A 20 16.22 -3.33 -6.71
C ILE A 20 15.41 -4.21 -5.73
N GLY A 21 16.08 -4.98 -4.87
CA GLY A 21 15.43 -5.80 -3.84
C GLY A 21 14.63 -4.98 -2.84
N ASN A 22 15.16 -3.83 -2.40
CA ASN A 22 14.45 -2.91 -1.50
C ASN A 22 13.30 -2.17 -2.21
N TYR A 23 13.46 -1.79 -3.47
CA TYR A 23 12.39 -1.18 -4.26
C TYR A 23 11.19 -2.12 -4.42
N ASN A 24 11.44 -3.40 -4.73
CA ASN A 24 10.40 -4.41 -4.86
C ASN A 24 9.64 -4.67 -3.55
N LYS A 25 10.30 -4.56 -2.38
CA LYS A 25 9.62 -4.64 -1.08
C LYS A 25 8.73 -3.42 -0.83
N LYS A 26 9.24 -2.19 -1.04
CA LYS A 26 8.46 -0.95 -0.88
C LYS A 26 7.23 -0.90 -1.79
N LEU A 27 7.38 -1.31 -3.04
CA LEU A 27 6.29 -1.38 -4.01
C LEU A 27 5.21 -2.41 -3.61
N LYS A 28 5.60 -3.52 -2.97
CA LYS A 28 4.65 -4.50 -2.44
C LYS A 28 3.80 -3.93 -1.30
N TYR A 29 4.42 -3.25 -0.34
CA TYR A 29 3.68 -2.60 0.77
C TYR A 29 2.69 -1.55 0.24
N PHE A 30 3.13 -0.66 -0.65
CA PHE A 30 2.25 0.34 -1.24
C PHE A 30 1.02 -0.28 -1.94
N LYS A 31 1.23 -1.33 -2.74
CA LYS A 31 0.13 -2.07 -3.38
C LYS A 31 -0.83 -2.66 -2.34
N THR A 32 -0.31 -3.27 -1.28
CA THR A 32 -1.16 -3.87 -0.24
C THR A 32 -1.98 -2.84 0.54
N SER A 33 -1.46 -1.64 0.84
CA SER A 33 -2.26 -0.56 1.45
C SER A 33 -3.44 -0.19 0.57
N ILE A 34 -3.21 0.00 -0.73
CA ILE A 34 -4.25 0.37 -1.69
C ILE A 34 -5.33 -0.72 -1.75
N PHE A 35 -4.92 -1.99 -1.82
CA PHE A 35 -5.88 -3.09 -1.82
C PHE A 35 -6.70 -3.15 -0.53
N ALA A 36 -6.09 -2.94 0.63
CA ALA A 36 -6.81 -2.94 1.90
C ALA A 36 -7.86 -1.81 1.96
N ILE A 37 -7.51 -0.60 1.53
CA ILE A 37 -8.44 0.53 1.46
C ILE A 37 -9.58 0.24 0.48
N LEU A 38 -9.26 -0.21 -0.74
CA LEU A 38 -10.27 -0.53 -1.75
C LEU A 38 -11.21 -1.64 -1.30
N PHE A 39 -10.67 -2.68 -0.65
CA PHE A 39 -11.47 -3.78 -0.14
C PHE A 39 -12.43 -3.31 0.97
N GLY A 40 -11.94 -2.52 1.92
CA GLY A 40 -12.79 -1.92 2.96
C GLY A 40 -13.89 -1.02 2.40
N LEU A 41 -13.55 -0.20 1.39
CA LEU A 41 -14.53 0.63 0.69
C LEU A 41 -15.58 -0.21 -0.05
N ILE A 42 -15.18 -1.28 -0.74
CA ILE A 42 -16.10 -2.19 -1.42
C ILE A 42 -17.06 -2.83 -0.42
N LEU A 43 -16.57 -3.28 0.73
CA LEU A 43 -17.44 -3.81 1.79
C LEU A 43 -18.40 -2.75 2.31
N GLY A 44 -17.94 -1.51 2.47
CA GLY A 44 -18.79 -0.36 2.83
C GLY A 44 -19.89 -0.08 1.79
N ILE A 45 -19.54 -0.13 0.49
CA ILE A 45 -20.51 0.03 -0.61
C ILE A 45 -21.57 -1.07 -0.55
N ILE A 46 -21.16 -2.32 -0.39
CA ILE A 46 -22.07 -3.47 -0.29
C ILE A 46 -23.02 -3.29 0.90
N PHE A 47 -22.51 -2.82 2.05
CA PHE A 47 -23.33 -2.56 3.22
C PHE A 47 -24.38 -1.46 2.98
N ILE A 48 -24.01 -0.38 2.28
CA ILE A 48 -24.96 0.69 1.92
C ILE A 48 -26.04 0.15 0.97
N PHE A 49 -25.67 -0.71 0.01
CA PHE A 49 -26.63 -1.40 -0.84
C PHE A 49 -27.59 -2.29 -0.05
N MET A 50 -27.10 -3.03 0.94
CA MET A 50 -27.94 -3.84 1.83
C MET A 50 -28.90 -2.99 2.67
N SER A 51 -28.53 -1.74 2.95
CA SER A 51 -29.37 -0.77 3.65
C SER A 51 -30.42 -0.10 2.75
N GLY A 52 -30.49 -0.46 1.46
CA GLY A 52 -31.46 0.06 0.50
C GLY A 52 -31.03 1.33 -0.26
N PHE A 53 -29.78 1.78 -0.08
CA PHE A 53 -29.26 2.99 -0.74
C PHE A 53 -28.21 2.63 -1.80
N ASN A 54 -28.03 3.50 -2.80
CA ASN A 54 -27.00 3.29 -3.81
C ASN A 54 -25.61 3.67 -3.27
N GLY A 55 -24.80 2.68 -2.91
CA GLY A 55 -23.47 2.89 -2.30
C GLY A 55 -22.45 3.61 -3.17
N PHE A 56 -22.51 3.46 -4.50
CA PHE A 56 -21.63 4.22 -5.41
C PHE A 56 -22.01 5.70 -5.43
N SER A 57 -23.30 6.00 -5.47
CA SER A 57 -23.77 7.39 -5.42
C SER A 57 -23.42 8.04 -4.08
N PHE A 58 -23.52 7.32 -2.96
CA PHE A 58 -23.10 7.79 -1.65
C PHE A 58 -21.61 8.15 -1.60
N LEU A 59 -20.73 7.30 -2.17
CA LEU A 59 -19.31 7.62 -2.25
C LEU A 59 -19.03 8.83 -3.13
N GLY A 60 -19.70 8.93 -4.29
CA GLY A 60 -19.56 10.07 -5.19
C GLY A 60 -19.97 11.38 -4.53
N THR A 61 -21.13 11.42 -3.86
CA THR A 61 -21.58 12.59 -3.11
C THR A 61 -20.68 12.91 -1.94
N SER A 62 -20.18 11.90 -1.23
CA SER A 62 -19.23 12.08 -0.12
C SER A 62 -17.96 12.78 -0.58
N ILE A 63 -17.33 12.31 -1.65
CA ILE A 63 -16.13 12.93 -2.21
C ILE A 63 -16.43 14.36 -2.67
N ALA A 64 -17.52 14.57 -3.41
CA ALA A 64 -17.90 15.90 -3.89
C ALA A 64 -18.13 16.89 -2.74
N LYS A 65 -18.82 16.47 -1.67
CA LYS A 65 -19.11 17.32 -0.50
C LYS A 65 -17.86 17.65 0.31
N SER A 66 -16.85 16.79 0.31
CA SER A 66 -15.56 17.05 0.97
C SER A 66 -14.77 18.19 0.33
N PHE A 67 -14.91 18.38 -0.98
CA PHE A 67 -14.28 19.48 -1.72
C PHE A 67 -15.18 20.73 -1.82
N ASP A 68 -16.30 20.77 -1.08
CA ASP A 68 -17.16 21.95 -1.05
C ASP A 68 -16.47 23.08 -0.26
N ILE A 69 -16.23 24.20 -0.96
CA ILE A 69 -15.56 25.39 -0.44
C ILE A 69 -16.59 26.37 0.17
N ARG A 70 -17.89 26.12 -0.02
CA ARG A 70 -18.92 26.95 0.60
C ARG A 70 -18.82 26.87 2.12
N LYS A 71 -18.74 28.03 2.76
CA LYS A 71 -18.70 28.13 4.22
C LYS A 71 -20.11 27.98 4.77
N ILE A 72 -20.33 26.96 5.59
CA ILE A 72 -21.54 26.80 6.40
C ILE A 72 -21.09 27.09 7.83
N GLY A 73 -21.34 28.32 8.30
CA GLY A 73 -20.76 28.85 9.54
C GLY A 73 -19.33 29.36 9.35
N SER A 74 -18.43 29.06 10.29
CA SER A 74 -17.05 29.57 10.32
C SER A 74 -16.08 28.89 9.35
N THR A 75 -16.38 27.65 8.93
CA THR A 75 -15.48 26.80 8.11
C THR A 75 -16.23 26.14 6.97
N SER A 76 -15.56 25.95 5.83
CA SER A 76 -16.04 25.10 4.74
C SER A 76 -15.75 23.62 5.03
N ASN A 77 -16.38 22.72 4.26
CA ASN A 77 -16.05 21.29 4.36
C ASN A 77 -14.59 21.05 3.95
N PHE A 78 -14.12 21.77 2.93
CA PHE A 78 -12.72 21.71 2.51
C PHE A 78 -11.75 22.14 3.62
N ASP A 79 -12.07 23.22 4.35
CA ASP A 79 -11.26 23.66 5.49
C ASP A 79 -11.19 22.57 6.57
N LYS A 80 -12.33 21.93 6.88
CA LYS A 80 -12.40 20.82 7.82
C LYS A 80 -11.54 19.65 7.34
N VAL A 81 -11.49 19.36 6.02
CA VAL A 81 -10.69 18.25 5.46
C VAL A 81 -9.22 18.49 5.76
N LEU A 82 -8.74 19.70 5.55
CA LEU A 82 -7.35 20.06 5.81
C LEU A 82 -7.01 20.09 7.31
N LEU A 83 -7.97 20.46 8.15
CA LEU A 83 -7.82 20.37 9.61
C LEU A 83 -7.71 18.91 10.08
N TYR A 84 -8.64 18.03 9.68
CA TYR A 84 -8.54 16.60 10.00
C TYR A 84 -7.29 15.95 9.41
N PHE A 85 -6.87 16.37 8.21
CA PHE A 85 -5.63 15.90 7.59
C PHE A 85 -4.45 16.19 8.50
N SER A 86 -4.42 17.39 9.08
CA SER A 86 -3.36 17.80 9.98
C SER A 86 -3.39 17.05 11.30
N ILE A 87 -4.58 16.89 11.89
CA ILE A 87 -4.80 16.14 13.13
C ILE A 87 -4.30 14.70 12.97
N TYR A 88 -4.79 13.98 11.95
CA TYR A 88 -4.43 12.58 11.75
C TYR A 88 -2.98 12.39 11.30
N SER A 89 -2.40 13.34 10.56
CA SER A 89 -0.98 13.28 10.18
C SER A 89 -0.07 13.42 11.39
N LEU A 90 -0.33 14.40 12.27
CA LEU A 90 0.49 14.64 13.46
C LEU A 90 0.39 13.47 14.43
N ILE A 91 -0.82 13.07 14.82
CA ILE A 91 -1.01 11.91 15.70
C ILE A 91 -0.41 10.65 15.06
N GLY A 92 -0.59 10.46 13.75
CA GLY A 92 -0.03 9.36 12.98
C GLY A 92 1.50 9.33 12.98
N PHE A 93 2.17 10.49 12.93
CA PHE A 93 3.62 10.59 13.06
C PHE A 93 4.11 10.11 14.42
N GLY A 94 3.47 10.54 15.51
CA GLY A 94 3.77 10.06 16.86
C GLY A 94 3.60 8.55 16.95
N LEU A 95 2.46 8.03 16.49
CA LEU A 95 2.18 6.59 16.50
C LEU A 95 3.21 5.79 15.71
N ALA A 96 3.52 6.19 14.48
CA ALA A 96 4.51 5.50 13.66
C ALA A 96 5.92 5.51 14.25
N LEU A 97 6.29 6.56 14.98
CA LEU A 97 7.54 6.62 15.72
C LEU A 97 7.57 5.61 16.87
N GLY A 98 6.51 5.53 17.67
CA GLY A 98 6.41 4.53 18.74
C GLY A 98 6.39 3.10 18.22
N PHE A 99 5.61 2.82 17.17
CA PHE A 99 5.53 1.49 16.59
C PHE A 99 6.88 0.98 16.08
N ARG A 100 7.78 1.89 15.65
CA ARG A 100 9.16 1.51 15.27
C ARG A 100 10.00 1.02 16.44
N VAL A 101 9.68 1.41 17.67
CA VAL A 101 10.39 1.05 18.91
C VAL A 101 9.63 -0.02 19.71
N GLY A 102 8.51 -0.53 19.17
CA GLY A 102 7.66 -1.49 19.87
C GLY A 102 6.82 -0.85 20.98
N MET A 103 6.54 0.44 20.90
CA MET A 103 5.66 1.18 21.81
C MET A 103 4.31 1.43 21.15
N PHE A 104 3.25 0.85 21.73
CA PHE A 104 1.88 1.01 21.23
C PHE A 104 1.06 1.93 22.14
N ASN A 105 1.11 3.24 21.86
CA ASN A 105 0.43 4.25 22.66
C ASN A 105 -1.00 4.48 22.13
N MET A 106 -2.02 4.08 22.90
CA MET A 106 -3.45 4.31 22.59
C MET A 106 -4.03 5.53 23.32
N GLY A 107 -3.16 6.39 23.87
CA GLY A 107 -3.51 7.48 24.78
C GLY A 107 -3.82 8.82 24.10
N GLY A 108 -3.84 8.88 22.77
CA GLY A 108 -3.91 10.15 22.03
C GLY A 108 -5.13 11.01 22.39
N SER A 109 -6.29 10.38 22.62
CA SER A 109 -7.50 11.09 23.03
C SER A 109 -7.40 11.64 24.46
N GLY A 110 -6.85 10.89 25.41
CA GLY A 110 -6.62 11.34 26.79
C GLY A 110 -5.58 12.45 26.89
N GLN A 111 -4.50 12.35 26.11
CA GLN A 111 -3.48 13.40 26.05
C GLN A 111 -4.04 14.71 25.47
N ALA A 112 -4.97 14.63 24.52
CA ALA A 112 -5.70 15.80 24.03
C ALA A 112 -6.66 16.37 25.08
N LEU A 113 -7.37 15.52 25.83
CA LEU A 113 -8.29 15.95 26.90
C LEU A 113 -7.54 16.66 28.05
N ILE A 114 -6.38 16.15 28.45
CA ILE A 114 -5.53 16.81 29.46
C ILE A 114 -5.01 18.16 28.95
N GLY A 115 -4.59 18.23 27.68
CA GLY A 115 -4.25 19.50 27.05
C GLY A 115 -5.41 20.51 27.08
N LEU A 116 -6.65 20.04 26.83
CA LEU A 116 -7.85 20.87 26.92
C LEU A 116 -8.09 21.38 28.35
N ILE A 117 -7.97 20.52 29.37
CA ILE A 117 -8.13 20.93 30.78
C ILE A 117 -7.19 22.09 31.11
N PHE A 118 -5.89 21.94 30.83
CA PHE A 118 -4.91 22.99 31.11
C PHE A 118 -5.20 24.28 30.34
N THR A 119 -5.67 24.15 29.10
CA THR A 119 -6.09 25.30 28.29
C THR A 119 -7.25 26.05 28.94
N LEU A 120 -8.32 25.34 29.34
CA LEU A 120 -9.47 25.94 29.99
C LEU A 120 -9.08 26.65 31.29
N LEU A 121 -8.23 26.02 32.11
CA LEU A 121 -7.75 26.60 33.36
C LEU A 121 -6.89 27.85 33.16
N ILE A 122 -6.00 27.85 32.16
CA ILE A 122 -5.14 29.01 31.85
C ILE A 122 -5.98 30.18 31.35
N ILE A 123 -6.89 29.93 30.40
CA ILE A 123 -7.77 30.97 29.85
C ILE A 123 -8.67 31.54 30.95
N GLN A 124 -9.28 30.69 31.78
CA GLN A 124 -10.09 31.13 32.91
C GLN A 124 -9.27 31.94 33.93
N SER A 125 -8.04 31.54 34.22
CA SER A 125 -7.16 32.28 35.14
C SER A 125 -6.80 33.67 34.61
N ILE A 126 -6.52 33.78 33.31
CA ILE A 126 -6.24 35.07 32.65
C ILE A 126 -7.48 35.95 32.65
N ALA A 127 -8.63 35.39 32.27
CA ALA A 127 -9.92 36.08 32.25
C ALA A 127 -10.26 36.66 33.63
N ASN A 128 -10.18 35.83 34.68
CA ASN A 128 -10.41 36.26 36.06
C ASN A 128 -9.44 37.35 36.52
N LYS A 129 -8.15 37.26 36.15
CA LYS A 129 -7.13 38.26 36.54
C LYS A 129 -7.35 39.60 35.85
N GLN A 130 -7.83 39.59 34.61
CA GLN A 130 -8.10 40.78 33.82
C GLN A 130 -9.52 41.34 34.04
N GLY A 131 -10.38 40.61 34.76
CA GLY A 131 -11.78 40.98 34.95
C GLY A 131 -12.59 40.96 33.65
N ILE A 132 -12.15 40.20 32.65
CA ILE A 132 -12.79 40.08 31.34
C ILE A 132 -13.46 38.72 31.19
N ASP A 133 -14.38 38.61 30.25
CA ASP A 133 -15.04 37.34 29.94
C ASP A 133 -14.08 36.35 29.27
N PHE A 134 -14.35 35.05 29.44
CA PHE A 134 -13.56 33.95 28.86
C PHE A 134 -13.34 34.10 27.34
N LYS A 135 -14.31 34.69 26.64
CA LYS A 135 -14.29 34.90 25.18
C LYS A 135 -13.45 36.10 24.74
N GLU A 136 -13.15 37.02 25.64
CA GLU A 136 -12.44 38.28 25.33
C GLU A 136 -10.92 38.15 25.46
N VAL A 137 -10.44 36.99 25.90
CA VAL A 137 -9.00 36.72 26.02
C VAL A 137 -8.31 36.88 24.66
N ASN A 138 -7.26 37.70 24.66
CA ASN A 138 -6.55 38.09 23.43
C ASN A 138 -5.88 36.88 22.73
N LYS A 139 -5.94 36.87 21.40
CA LYS A 139 -5.22 35.94 20.50
C LYS A 139 -3.71 35.87 20.76
N GLY A 140 -3.11 36.91 21.36
CA GLY A 140 -1.69 36.88 21.75
C GLY A 140 -1.33 35.74 22.73
N THR A 141 -2.31 35.20 23.44
CA THR A 141 -2.12 34.08 24.40
C THR A 141 -2.01 32.71 23.73
N VAL A 142 -2.34 32.59 22.44
CA VAL A 142 -2.44 31.31 21.71
C VAL A 142 -1.14 30.52 21.77
N PHE A 143 0.00 31.19 21.61
CA PHE A 143 1.30 30.52 21.63
C PHE A 143 1.61 29.89 23.00
N LEU A 144 1.29 30.61 24.08
CA LEU A 144 1.45 30.12 25.44
C LEU A 144 0.51 28.93 25.70
N VAL A 145 -0.75 29.06 25.30
CA VAL A 145 -1.74 27.99 25.41
C VAL A 145 -1.31 26.75 24.62
N PHE A 146 -0.79 26.92 23.41
CA PHE A 146 -0.26 25.82 22.60
C PHE A 146 0.87 25.07 23.32
N ILE A 147 1.84 25.79 23.88
CA ILE A 147 2.94 25.18 24.63
C ILE A 147 2.41 24.40 25.84
N CYS A 148 1.53 25.03 26.64
CA CYS A 148 0.95 24.38 27.80
C CYS A 148 0.11 23.15 27.44
N PHE A 149 -0.69 23.24 26.37
CA PHE A 149 -1.48 22.11 25.86
C PHE A 149 -0.57 20.93 25.50
N VAL A 150 0.51 21.20 24.74
CA VAL A 150 1.46 20.18 24.30
C VAL A 150 2.20 19.58 25.49
N LEU A 151 2.69 20.38 26.43
CA LEU A 151 3.40 19.90 27.61
C LEU A 151 2.51 19.05 28.51
N ALA A 152 1.26 19.46 28.73
CA ALA A 152 0.32 18.74 29.59
C ALA A 152 0.00 17.34 29.06
N GLY A 153 -0.31 17.21 27.76
CA GLY A 153 -0.54 15.89 27.18
C GLY A 153 0.74 15.06 27.03
N THR A 154 1.89 15.71 26.78
CA THR A 154 3.20 15.05 26.76
C THR A 154 3.55 14.44 28.12
N PHE A 155 3.22 15.13 29.22
CA PHE A 155 3.43 14.63 30.57
C PHE A 155 2.70 13.29 30.82
N ILE A 156 1.45 13.19 30.37
CA ILE A 156 0.64 11.97 30.50
C ILE A 156 1.19 10.83 29.62
N SER A 157 1.67 11.16 28.42
CA SER A 157 2.35 10.18 27.57
C SER A 157 3.65 9.69 28.22
N CYS A 158 4.43 10.61 28.80
CA CYS A 158 5.66 10.30 29.52
C CYS A 158 5.37 9.37 30.72
N LEU A 159 4.31 9.64 31.47
CA LEU A 159 3.86 8.82 32.60
C LEU A 159 3.66 7.35 32.19
N SER A 160 3.01 7.07 31.06
CA SER A 160 2.88 5.70 30.55
C SER A 160 4.24 5.06 30.23
N GLY A 161 5.17 5.83 29.66
CA GLY A 161 6.55 5.37 29.40
C GLY A 161 7.32 5.05 30.68
N LEU A 162 7.19 5.88 31.71
CA LEU A 162 7.80 5.65 33.03
C LEU A 162 7.24 4.38 33.67
N LEU A 163 5.91 4.19 33.63
CA LEU A 163 5.25 3.00 34.15
C LEU A 163 5.75 1.72 33.46
N LYS A 164 5.94 1.76 32.14
CA LYS A 164 6.53 0.63 31.40
C LYS A 164 7.99 0.38 31.82
N VAL A 165 8.80 1.42 31.92
CA VAL A 165 10.25 1.28 32.15
C VAL A 165 10.60 0.85 33.58
N PHE A 166 9.87 1.36 34.58
CA PHE A 166 10.15 1.10 35.99
C PHE A 166 9.35 -0.08 36.55
N PHE A 167 8.10 -0.24 36.12
CA PHE A 167 7.18 -1.24 36.67
C PHE A 167 6.81 -2.35 35.68
N ASN A 168 7.37 -2.33 34.46
CA ASN A 168 7.11 -3.32 33.41
C ASN A 168 5.61 -3.49 33.07
N ILE A 169 4.82 -2.42 33.23
CA ILE A 169 3.39 -2.42 32.92
C ILE A 169 3.22 -2.25 31.40
N HIS A 170 2.34 -3.05 30.79
CA HIS A 170 2.03 -2.93 29.37
C HIS A 170 1.44 -1.55 29.01
N GLU A 171 2.08 -0.86 28.07
CA GLU A 171 1.75 0.51 27.68
C GLU A 171 0.33 0.64 27.11
N VAL A 172 -0.16 -0.38 26.41
CA VAL A 172 -1.51 -0.37 25.81
C VAL A 172 -2.56 -0.23 26.91
N ALA A 173 -2.47 -1.05 27.97
CA ALA A 173 -3.40 -1.01 29.09
C ALA A 173 -3.32 0.34 29.82
N THR A 174 -2.10 0.81 30.13
CA THR A 174 -1.93 2.10 30.83
C THR A 174 -2.52 3.27 30.04
N THR A 175 -2.29 3.34 28.73
CA THR A 175 -2.74 4.46 27.91
C THR A 175 -4.25 4.46 27.68
N ILE A 176 -4.88 3.29 27.58
CA ILE A 176 -6.35 3.19 27.53
C ILE A 176 -6.96 3.67 28.85
N LEU A 177 -6.43 3.22 29.99
CA LEU A 177 -6.95 3.63 31.30
C LEU A 177 -6.75 5.12 31.57
N LEU A 178 -5.60 5.67 31.19
CA LEU A 178 -5.32 7.11 31.31
C LEU A 178 -6.26 7.97 30.45
N ASN A 179 -6.83 7.46 29.36
CA ASN A 179 -7.87 8.19 28.61
C ASN A 179 -9.13 8.43 29.45
N TYR A 180 -9.56 7.42 30.23
CA TYR A 180 -10.70 7.55 31.12
C TYR A 180 -10.40 8.48 32.30
N VAL A 181 -9.20 8.38 32.88
CA VAL A 181 -8.76 9.32 33.93
C VAL A 181 -8.82 10.75 33.41
N ALA A 182 -8.28 11.02 32.21
CA ALA A 182 -8.34 12.33 31.58
C ALA A 182 -9.77 12.82 31.33
N TYR A 183 -10.66 11.93 30.87
CA TYR A 183 -12.06 12.26 30.64
C TYR A 183 -12.80 12.62 31.93
N PHE A 184 -12.66 11.81 32.99
CA PHE A 184 -13.31 12.09 34.28
C PHE A 184 -12.73 13.32 34.97
N LEU A 185 -11.44 13.61 34.81
CA LEU A 185 -10.85 14.87 35.26
C LEU A 185 -11.47 16.07 34.52
N LEU A 186 -11.67 15.98 33.20
CA LEU A 186 -12.32 17.04 32.44
C LEU A 186 -13.77 17.23 32.90
N LYS A 187 -14.48 16.13 33.12
CA LYS A 187 -15.86 16.15 33.64
C LYS A 187 -15.93 16.84 35.00
N TRP A 188 -14.99 16.55 35.88
CA TRP A 188 -14.88 17.22 37.18
C TRP A 188 -14.64 18.73 37.03
N VAL A 189 -13.70 19.15 36.16
CA VAL A 189 -13.41 20.58 35.90
C VAL A 189 -14.60 21.33 35.31
N ILE A 190 -15.35 20.70 34.40
CA ILE A 190 -16.57 21.30 33.82
C ILE A 190 -17.65 21.44 34.89
N ASN A 191 -17.85 20.42 35.73
CA ASN A 191 -18.85 20.47 36.80
C ASN A 191 -18.55 21.56 37.85
N LEU A 192 -17.28 21.80 38.17
CA LEU A 192 -16.88 22.90 39.06
C LEU A 192 -17.28 24.28 38.50
N ASN A 193 -17.30 24.42 37.17
CA ASN A 193 -17.66 25.66 36.48
C ASN A 193 -19.04 25.58 35.82
N SER A 194 -19.90 24.65 36.26
CA SER A 194 -21.21 24.37 35.66
C SER A 194 -22.13 25.60 35.62
N ASN A 195 -22.03 26.51 36.58
CA ASN A 195 -22.79 27.76 36.58
C ASN A 195 -22.49 28.64 35.36
N GLN A 196 -21.26 28.59 34.83
CA GLN A 196 -20.85 29.37 33.66
C GLN A 196 -20.90 28.57 32.36
N TRP A 197 -20.60 27.27 32.41
CA TRP A 197 -20.38 26.44 31.21
C TRP A 197 -21.49 25.41 30.95
N GLY A 198 -22.34 25.15 31.94
CA GLY A 198 -23.33 24.07 31.89
C GLY A 198 -22.68 22.70 31.77
N ASN A 199 -23.18 21.88 30.85
CA ASN A 199 -22.69 20.51 30.59
C ASN A 199 -21.68 20.40 29.44
N THR A 200 -21.11 21.52 29.00
CA THR A 200 -20.15 21.62 27.90
C THR A 200 -19.02 22.53 28.31
N SER A 201 -17.76 22.22 27.97
CA SER A 201 -16.68 23.16 28.23
C SER A 201 -16.93 24.52 27.57
N ALA A 202 -16.33 25.59 28.10
CA ALA A 202 -16.29 26.87 27.42
C ALA A 202 -15.80 26.72 25.97
N SER A 203 -16.44 27.46 25.05
CA SER A 203 -16.08 27.42 23.64
C SER A 203 -14.78 28.19 23.39
N LEU A 204 -13.81 27.52 22.79
CA LEU A 204 -12.56 28.12 22.33
C LEU A 204 -12.79 28.86 21.00
N ASP A 205 -12.18 30.02 20.85
CA ASP A 205 -12.32 30.83 19.63
C ASP A 205 -11.45 30.26 18.49
N TYR A 206 -12.09 29.97 17.36
CA TYR A 206 -11.46 29.43 16.16
C TYR A 206 -10.48 30.40 15.51
N ASN A 207 -10.65 31.70 15.75
CA ASN A 207 -9.81 32.73 15.15
C ASN A 207 -8.35 32.67 15.65
N TRP A 208 -8.10 31.94 16.73
CA TRP A 208 -6.81 31.81 17.39
C TRP A 208 -5.78 31.05 16.54
N ILE A 209 -6.22 30.10 15.71
CA ILE A 209 -5.36 29.37 14.77
C ILE A 209 -5.42 29.97 13.36
N SER A 210 -6.41 30.82 13.08
CA SER A 210 -6.57 31.43 11.76
C SER A 210 -5.43 32.39 11.44
N LEU A 211 -4.77 32.18 10.30
CA LEU A 211 -3.74 33.06 9.77
C LEU A 211 -4.25 33.64 8.44
N PHE A 212 -4.35 34.96 8.34
CA PHE A 212 -4.98 35.67 7.21
C PHE A 212 -6.42 35.19 6.89
N GLY A 213 -7.20 34.81 7.91
CA GLY A 213 -8.56 34.28 7.73
C GLY A 213 -8.62 32.82 7.24
N VAL A 214 -7.47 32.13 7.17
CA VAL A 214 -7.37 30.72 6.78
C VAL A 214 -7.03 29.87 8.01
N VAL A 215 -7.98 29.03 8.45
CA VAL A 215 -7.86 28.24 9.70
C VAL A 215 -6.92 27.03 9.54
N TRP A 216 -6.84 26.45 8.35
CA TRP A 216 -6.06 25.23 8.10
C TRP A 216 -4.59 25.47 7.77
N LEU A 217 -4.17 26.71 7.48
CA LEU A 217 -2.84 27.01 6.97
C LEU A 217 -1.74 26.67 7.99
N VAL A 218 -1.88 27.15 9.24
CA VAL A 218 -0.93 26.87 10.32
C VAL A 218 -0.82 25.36 10.64
N PRO A 219 -1.94 24.63 10.80
CA PRO A 219 -1.92 23.17 10.94
C PRO A 219 -1.17 22.43 9.82
N VAL A 220 -1.41 22.78 8.55
CA VAL A 220 -0.76 22.13 7.41
C VAL A 220 0.74 22.42 7.40
N ILE A 221 1.14 23.66 7.69
CA ILE A 221 2.57 24.03 7.85
C ILE A 221 3.22 23.18 8.96
N LEU A 222 2.54 23.00 10.09
CA LEU A 222 3.03 22.18 11.20
C LEU A 222 3.26 20.72 10.77
N VAL A 223 2.38 20.16 9.95
CA VAL A 223 2.53 18.80 9.37
C VAL A 223 3.77 18.71 8.50
N VAL A 224 3.98 19.68 7.60
CA VAL A 224 5.12 19.69 6.67
C VAL A 224 6.43 19.80 7.46
N ILE A 225 6.52 20.75 8.39
CA ILE A 225 7.68 20.93 9.27
C ILE A 225 7.94 19.65 10.08
N SER A 226 6.90 19.04 10.64
CA SER A 226 7.01 17.79 11.40
C SER A 226 7.52 16.64 10.54
N ALA A 227 6.97 16.45 9.34
CA ALA A 227 7.39 15.38 8.42
C ALA A 227 8.87 15.51 8.04
N ILE A 228 9.32 16.74 7.72
CA ILE A 228 10.72 17.05 7.41
C ILE A 228 11.59 16.80 8.64
N SER A 229 11.22 17.34 9.80
CA SER A 229 12.00 17.22 11.04
C SER A 229 12.18 15.77 11.46
N ILE A 230 11.12 14.97 11.45
CA ILE A 230 11.19 13.54 11.79
C ILE A 230 12.06 12.80 10.79
N THR A 231 11.91 13.09 9.50
CA THR A 231 12.72 12.45 8.46
C THR A 231 14.20 12.76 8.69
N LEU A 232 14.55 14.03 8.90
CA LEU A 232 15.92 14.46 9.17
C LEU A 232 16.50 13.78 10.41
N VAL A 233 15.76 13.75 11.53
CA VAL A 233 16.19 13.09 12.77
C VAL A 233 16.42 11.61 12.53
N LEU A 234 15.50 10.91 11.86
CA LEU A 234 15.63 9.48 11.66
C LEU A 234 16.70 9.06 10.64
N THR A 235 17.01 9.90 9.65
CA THR A 235 18.02 9.57 8.62
C THR A 235 19.41 10.07 8.96
N TYR A 236 19.55 11.25 9.56
CA TYR A 236 20.85 11.92 9.67
C TYR A 236 21.41 12.01 11.09
N THR A 237 20.67 11.60 12.13
CA THR A 237 21.14 11.74 13.53
C THR A 237 21.47 10.41 14.23
N LYS A 238 22.34 10.48 15.24
CA LYS A 238 22.67 9.35 16.13
C LYS A 238 21.44 8.81 16.87
N TRP A 239 20.53 9.71 17.25
CA TRP A 239 19.25 9.36 17.87
C TRP A 239 18.43 8.45 16.95
N GLY A 240 18.28 8.82 15.68
CA GLY A 240 17.57 8.03 14.68
C GLY A 240 18.15 6.62 14.49
N PHE A 241 19.48 6.48 14.52
CA PHE A 241 20.15 5.17 14.46
C PHE A 241 19.85 4.31 15.69
N ARG A 242 19.95 4.88 16.89
CA ARG A 242 19.68 4.16 18.15
C ARG A 242 18.21 3.76 18.29
N PHE A 243 17.26 4.61 17.86
CA PHE A 243 15.84 4.25 17.80
C PHE A 243 15.58 3.03 16.91
N LYS A 244 16.18 2.99 15.73
CA LYS A 244 16.06 1.84 14.82
C LYS A 244 16.67 0.57 15.40
N MET A 245 17.72 0.70 16.21
CA MET A 245 18.37 -0.44 16.86
C MET A 245 17.48 -1.02 17.96
N VAL A 246 17.01 -0.19 18.89
CA VAL A 246 16.11 -0.60 19.99
C VAL A 246 14.85 -1.26 19.44
N GLY A 247 14.28 -0.69 18.38
CA GLY A 247 13.09 -1.22 17.73
C GLY A 247 13.25 -2.57 17.03
N LYS A 248 14.46 -2.91 16.56
CA LYS A 248 14.72 -4.21 15.92
C LYS A 248 15.05 -5.30 16.93
N SER A 249 15.83 -4.95 17.95
CA SER A 249 16.19 -5.87 19.03
C SER A 249 16.69 -5.06 20.23
N THR A 250 15.95 -5.16 21.33
CA THR A 250 16.33 -4.57 22.62
C THR A 250 17.60 -5.21 23.18
N THR A 251 17.78 -6.52 23.01
CA THR A 251 18.97 -7.25 23.45
C THR A 251 20.23 -6.82 22.69
N ALA A 252 20.13 -6.63 21.36
CA ALA A 252 21.24 -6.12 20.56
C ALA A 252 21.56 -4.65 20.90
N ALA A 253 20.54 -3.84 21.18
CA ALA A 253 20.73 -2.46 21.62
C ALA A 253 21.48 -2.37 22.96
N LYS A 254 21.10 -3.21 23.93
CA LYS A 254 21.82 -3.35 25.22
C LYS A 254 23.27 -3.74 25.03
N TYR A 255 23.53 -4.76 24.19
CA TYR A 255 24.89 -5.21 23.91
C TYR A 255 25.75 -4.10 23.26
N ALA A 256 25.14 -3.27 22.41
CA ALA A 256 25.78 -2.11 21.81
C ALA A 256 25.92 -0.89 22.75
N GLY A 257 25.62 -1.02 24.04
CA GLY A 257 25.73 0.04 25.04
C GLY A 257 24.63 1.11 24.96
N VAL A 258 23.50 0.83 24.29
CA VAL A 258 22.37 1.77 24.21
C VAL A 258 21.45 1.57 25.41
N ASN A 259 21.19 2.64 26.15
CA ASN A 259 20.25 2.62 27.28
C ASN A 259 18.79 2.53 26.78
N GLU A 260 18.27 1.32 26.57
CA GLU A 260 16.91 1.08 26.07
C GLU A 260 15.82 1.85 26.86
N LYS A 261 15.98 1.96 28.19
CA LYS A 261 15.00 2.57 29.10
C LYS A 261 14.82 4.05 28.78
N LEU A 262 15.93 4.75 28.55
CA LEU A 262 15.92 6.14 28.15
C LEU A 262 15.23 6.32 26.79
N TYR A 263 15.50 5.45 25.81
CA TYR A 263 14.89 5.55 24.48
C TYR A 263 13.39 5.26 24.51
N ILE A 264 12.92 4.40 25.43
CA ILE A 264 11.48 4.17 25.67
C ILE A 264 10.82 5.44 26.24
N ILE A 265 11.43 6.12 27.21
CA ILE A 265 10.87 7.36 27.77
C ILE A 265 10.90 8.49 26.73
N VAL A 266 12.00 8.64 25.99
CA VAL A 266 12.09 9.68 24.94
C VAL A 266 11.05 9.44 23.84
N ILE A 267 10.81 8.19 23.42
CA ILE A 267 9.81 7.94 22.37
C ILE A 267 8.39 8.23 22.86
N THR A 268 8.05 7.96 24.13
CA THR A 268 6.73 8.30 24.66
C THR A 268 6.55 9.81 24.81
N ILE A 269 7.60 10.55 25.17
CA ILE A 269 7.58 12.03 25.15
C ILE A 269 7.31 12.53 23.73
N VAL A 270 8.05 12.03 22.73
CA VAL A 270 7.87 12.43 21.33
C VAL A 270 6.47 12.08 20.82
N GLN A 271 5.94 10.91 21.18
CA GLN A 271 4.55 10.56 20.91
C GLN A 271 3.57 11.57 21.48
N GLY A 272 3.76 11.93 22.75
CA GLY A 272 2.93 12.90 23.46
C GLY A 272 2.89 14.26 22.78
N ILE A 273 4.06 14.76 22.34
CA ILE A 273 4.18 16.03 21.63
C ILE A 273 3.28 16.02 20.38
N PHE A 274 3.43 14.99 19.53
CA PHE A 274 2.67 14.91 18.28
C PHE A 274 1.18 14.65 18.49
N MET A 275 0.81 13.82 19.48
CA MET A 275 -0.57 13.53 19.82
C MET A 275 -1.29 14.78 20.34
N SER A 276 -0.63 15.53 21.22
CA SER A 276 -1.16 16.78 21.76
C SER A 276 -1.20 17.90 20.72
N MET A 277 -0.23 18.00 19.80
CA MET A 277 -0.33 18.94 18.67
C MET A 277 -1.58 18.67 17.82
N GLY A 278 -1.88 17.40 17.52
CA GLY A 278 -3.12 17.03 16.83
C GLY A 278 -4.37 17.32 17.67
N GLY A 279 -4.33 17.06 18.98
CA GLY A 279 -5.41 17.39 19.90
C GLY A 279 -5.72 18.89 19.98
N PHE A 280 -4.68 19.73 19.98
CA PHE A 280 -4.81 21.18 19.98
C PHE A 280 -5.56 21.66 18.72
N ILE A 281 -5.15 21.19 17.55
CA ILE A 281 -5.81 21.53 16.28
C ILE A 281 -7.27 21.04 16.27
N TYR A 282 -7.56 19.87 16.87
CA TYR A 282 -8.92 19.38 16.97
C TYR A 282 -9.83 20.30 17.78
N TYR A 283 -9.40 20.72 18.98
CA TYR A 283 -10.23 21.56 19.84
C TYR A 283 -10.35 22.99 19.35
N PHE A 284 -9.27 23.59 18.85
CA PHE A 284 -9.31 24.97 18.35
C PHE A 284 -9.80 25.11 16.91
N GLY A 285 -9.78 24.02 16.12
CA GLY A 285 -10.14 24.06 14.70
C GLY A 285 -11.49 23.45 14.36
N ILE A 286 -11.96 22.46 15.13
CA ILE A 286 -13.13 21.65 14.75
C ILE A 286 -14.17 21.56 15.87
N ALA A 287 -13.76 21.08 17.06
CA ALA A 287 -14.72 20.78 18.12
C ALA A 287 -15.18 22.04 18.87
N TYR A 288 -14.26 22.99 19.11
CA TYR A 288 -14.43 24.23 19.89
C TYR A 288 -14.80 24.04 21.37
N SER A 289 -15.56 23.00 21.70
CA SER A 289 -15.91 22.60 23.06
C SER A 289 -16.04 21.07 23.16
N GLN A 290 -16.09 20.57 24.40
CA GLN A 290 -16.34 19.17 24.70
C GLN A 290 -17.58 19.04 25.59
N SER A 291 -18.55 18.23 25.15
CA SER A 291 -19.73 17.86 25.96
C SER A 291 -19.41 16.67 26.87
N ILE A 292 -19.96 16.72 28.09
CA ILE A 292 -19.87 15.62 29.07
C ILE A 292 -21.17 14.83 29.23
N GLN A 293 -22.21 15.15 28.45
CA GLN A 293 -23.51 14.47 28.56
C GLN A 293 -23.48 13.01 28.12
N THR A 294 -22.64 12.68 27.14
CA THR A 294 -22.67 11.35 26.52
C THR A 294 -21.65 10.38 27.09
N ASP A 295 -20.74 10.81 27.98
CA ASP A 295 -19.64 9.97 28.49
C ASP A 295 -18.82 9.28 27.38
N ILE A 296 -18.67 9.98 26.24
CA ILE A 296 -17.93 9.52 25.06
C ILE A 296 -16.59 10.24 24.98
N ILE A 297 -15.52 9.46 24.95
CA ILE A 297 -14.15 9.93 24.67
C ILE A 297 -14.02 10.24 23.17
N PRO A 298 -13.38 11.35 22.77
CA PRO A 298 -13.14 11.66 21.36
C PRO A 298 -12.42 10.54 20.60
N SER A 299 -12.84 10.24 19.37
CA SER A 299 -12.28 9.15 18.55
C SER A 299 -10.92 9.46 17.91
N LEU A 300 -10.47 10.72 17.96
CA LEU A 300 -9.31 11.22 17.20
C LEU A 300 -8.03 10.39 17.35
N GLY A 301 -7.73 9.91 18.56
CA GLY A 301 -6.55 9.08 18.82
C GLY A 301 -6.68 7.70 18.19
N TYR A 302 -7.87 7.10 18.22
CA TYR A 302 -8.14 5.77 17.68
C TYR A 302 -8.16 5.76 16.15
N ASP A 303 -8.74 6.79 15.53
CA ASP A 303 -8.78 6.95 14.08
C ASP A 303 -7.37 7.07 13.49
N ALA A 304 -6.48 7.80 14.17
CA ALA A 304 -5.09 7.97 13.73
C ALA A 304 -4.25 6.68 13.79
N ILE A 305 -4.61 5.71 14.65
CA ILE A 305 -3.97 4.38 14.67
C ILE A 305 -4.20 3.67 13.35
N ALA A 306 -5.42 3.73 12.82
CA ALA A 306 -5.71 3.15 11.52
C ALA A 306 -4.89 3.81 10.41
N VAL A 307 -4.80 5.14 10.43
CA VAL A 307 -3.99 5.91 9.47
C VAL A 307 -2.51 5.48 9.51
N ALA A 308 -1.92 5.38 10.70
CA ALA A 308 -0.53 4.95 10.86
C ALA A 308 -0.27 3.51 10.39
N LEU A 309 -1.20 2.59 10.68
CA LEU A 309 -1.12 1.18 10.29
C LEU A 309 -1.29 0.97 8.79
N VAL A 310 -2.28 1.64 8.17
CA VAL A 310 -2.49 1.64 6.72
C VAL A 310 -1.27 2.19 5.99
N ALA A 311 -0.62 3.21 6.57
CA ALA A 311 0.62 3.79 6.06
C ALA A 311 1.88 2.94 6.34
N PHE A 312 1.76 1.77 6.98
CA PHE A 312 2.88 0.90 7.37
C PHE A 312 3.97 1.61 8.16
N ASN A 313 3.60 2.53 9.05
CA ASN A 313 4.52 3.32 9.88
C ASN A 313 5.54 4.11 9.05
N ASN A 314 5.22 4.38 7.78
CA ASN A 314 6.04 5.19 6.89
C ASN A 314 5.60 6.66 7.00
N ILE A 315 6.50 7.49 7.52
CA ILE A 315 6.28 8.92 7.72
C ILE A 315 5.88 9.64 6.43
N ILE A 316 6.43 9.24 5.29
CA ILE A 316 6.08 9.87 4.01
C ILE A 316 4.67 9.45 3.56
N ALA A 317 4.23 8.23 3.90
CA ALA A 317 2.91 7.73 3.48
C ALA A 317 1.78 8.23 4.38
N ILE A 318 2.06 8.57 5.64
CA ILE A 318 1.05 9.02 6.62
C ILE A 318 0.22 10.20 6.11
N PRO A 319 0.80 11.30 5.60
CA PRO A 319 0.00 12.42 5.11
C PRO A 319 -0.97 12.04 3.98
N PHE A 320 -0.55 11.16 3.06
CA PHE A 320 -1.43 10.73 1.96
C PHE A 320 -2.61 9.90 2.46
N VAL A 321 -2.37 9.01 3.43
CA VAL A 321 -3.43 8.21 4.04
C VAL A 321 -4.33 9.09 4.91
N ALA A 322 -3.76 10.02 5.68
CA ALA A 322 -4.49 10.98 6.49
C ALA A 322 -5.41 11.83 5.62
N LEU A 323 -4.94 12.32 4.47
CA LEU A 323 -5.76 13.11 3.55
C LEU A 323 -6.97 12.32 3.05
N LEU A 324 -6.74 11.08 2.60
CA LEU A 324 -7.81 10.19 2.17
C LEU A 324 -8.81 9.91 3.30
N TRP A 325 -8.30 9.67 4.52
CA TRP A 325 -9.12 9.45 5.71
C TRP A 325 -9.98 10.68 6.05
N SER A 326 -9.42 11.88 5.96
CA SER A 326 -10.11 13.15 6.22
C SER A 326 -11.18 13.46 5.16
N ILE A 327 -10.90 13.17 3.89
CA ILE A 327 -11.88 13.28 2.81
C ILE A 327 -13.09 12.41 3.13
N PHE A 328 -12.90 11.16 3.54
CA PHE A 328 -14.02 10.30 3.89
C PHE A 328 -14.71 10.73 5.20
N GLN A 329 -13.97 11.21 6.19
CA GLN A 329 -14.52 11.52 7.52
C GLN A 329 -15.52 12.67 7.44
N ILE A 330 -15.24 13.67 6.62
CA ILE A 330 -16.16 14.78 6.37
C ILE A 330 -17.16 14.43 5.28
N GLY A 331 -16.71 13.76 4.24
CA GLY A 331 -17.54 13.40 3.09
C GLY A 331 -18.72 12.54 3.50
N PHE A 332 -18.50 11.48 4.29
CA PHE A 332 -19.57 10.60 4.76
C PHE A 332 -20.59 11.34 5.62
N LYS A 333 -20.12 12.19 6.55
CA LYS A 333 -21.00 13.01 7.40
C LYS A 333 -21.81 14.03 6.58
N ALA A 334 -21.18 14.67 5.58
CA ALA A 334 -21.83 15.65 4.72
C ALA A 334 -22.74 15.01 3.66
N ALA A 335 -22.47 13.78 3.25
CA ALA A 335 -23.36 13.03 2.37
C ALA A 335 -24.62 12.59 3.10
N GLN A 336 -24.52 12.17 4.37
CA GLN A 336 -25.67 11.80 5.20
C GLN A 336 -26.64 12.96 5.41
N SER A 337 -26.19 14.21 5.42
CA SER A 337 -27.09 15.37 5.50
C SER A 337 -27.77 15.73 4.17
N THR A 338 -27.53 14.99 3.10
CA THR A 338 -28.16 15.22 1.78
C THR A 338 -29.44 14.39 1.67
N ALA A 339 -30.52 14.98 1.15
CA ALA A 339 -31.88 14.40 1.10
C ALA A 339 -31.96 12.92 0.67
N GLY A 340 -31.12 12.47 -0.28
CA GLY A 340 -31.09 11.07 -0.73
C GLY A 340 -30.52 10.05 0.28
N PHE A 341 -29.94 10.51 1.39
CA PHE A 341 -29.19 9.69 2.35
C PHE A 341 -29.49 10.03 3.83
N VAL A 342 -30.44 10.94 4.12
CA VAL A 342 -30.77 11.40 5.48
C VAL A 342 -31.23 10.26 6.40
N SER A 343 -31.87 9.24 5.84
CA SER A 343 -32.33 8.06 6.55
C SER A 343 -31.22 7.06 6.91
N LEU A 344 -29.98 7.26 6.46
CA LEU A 344 -28.85 6.44 6.90
C LEU A 344 -28.45 6.81 8.34
N SER A 345 -28.25 5.80 9.18
CA SER A 345 -27.77 6.01 10.54
C SER A 345 -26.38 6.66 10.54
N ASN A 346 -26.14 7.57 11.49
CA ASN A 346 -24.82 8.16 11.74
C ASN A 346 -23.75 7.09 12.04
N GLN A 347 -24.16 5.90 12.50
CA GLN A 347 -23.28 4.77 12.76
C GLN A 347 -22.71 4.14 11.47
N THR A 348 -23.35 4.34 10.31
CA THR A 348 -22.88 3.81 9.02
C THR A 348 -21.49 4.35 8.67
N THR A 349 -21.20 5.61 8.98
CA THR A 349 -19.85 6.19 8.80
C THR A 349 -18.81 5.43 9.61
N THR A 350 -19.08 5.22 10.90
CA THR A 350 -18.19 4.50 11.81
C THR A 350 -17.98 3.05 11.38
N LEU A 351 -19.03 2.39 10.88
CA LEU A 351 -18.95 1.03 10.36
C LEU A 351 -18.05 0.94 9.13
N ILE A 352 -18.20 1.84 8.15
CA ILE A 352 -17.35 1.87 6.95
C ILE A 352 -15.88 2.06 7.36
N PHE A 353 -15.59 2.98 8.28
CA PHE A 353 -14.25 3.13 8.81
C PHE A 353 -13.75 1.88 9.49
N GLY A 354 -14.57 1.22 10.33
CA GLY A 354 -14.25 -0.07 10.94
C GLY A 354 -13.92 -1.16 9.92
N LEU A 355 -14.63 -1.21 8.78
CA LEU A 355 -14.32 -2.14 7.70
C LEU A 355 -12.99 -1.82 7.01
N ILE A 356 -12.68 -0.54 6.82
CA ILE A 356 -11.39 -0.10 6.26
C ILE A 356 -10.26 -0.43 7.23
N THR A 357 -10.42 -0.14 8.54
CA THR A 357 -9.39 -0.45 9.55
C THR A 357 -9.16 -1.95 9.66
N TYR A 358 -10.22 -2.76 9.66
CA TYR A 358 -10.13 -4.21 9.73
C TYR A 358 -9.43 -4.79 8.48
N SER A 359 -9.78 -4.28 7.30
CA SER A 359 -9.12 -4.64 6.04
C SER A 359 -7.63 -4.27 6.06
N ALA A 360 -7.29 -3.13 6.66
CA ALA A 360 -5.91 -2.71 6.85
C ALA A 360 -5.16 -3.58 7.87
N ALA A 361 -5.80 -4.01 8.95
CA ALA A 361 -5.20 -4.92 9.93
C ALA A 361 -4.87 -6.28 9.31
N ILE A 362 -5.73 -6.77 8.41
CA ILE A 362 -5.60 -8.06 7.72
C ILE A 362 -4.70 -7.96 6.48
N TYR A 363 -3.99 -6.84 6.28
CA TYR A 363 -3.10 -6.67 5.13
C TYR A 363 -2.08 -7.80 4.95
N ILE A 364 -1.67 -8.47 6.03
CA ILE A 364 -0.74 -9.61 5.98
C ILE A 364 -1.31 -10.75 5.14
N ILE A 365 -2.62 -10.96 5.18
CA ILE A 365 -3.29 -11.92 4.30
C ILE A 365 -3.17 -11.45 2.85
N PHE A 366 -3.42 -10.17 2.56
CA PHE A 366 -3.27 -9.63 1.21
C PHE A 366 -1.82 -9.66 0.70
N TYR A 367 -0.85 -9.44 1.58
CA TYR A 367 0.58 -9.52 1.30
C TYR A 367 1.03 -10.96 1.02
N ARG A 368 0.53 -11.95 1.77
CA ARG A 368 0.87 -13.38 1.59
C ARG A 368 0.12 -14.01 0.41
N LEU A 369 -1.12 -13.61 0.15
CA LEU A 369 -1.95 -14.24 -0.89
C LEU A 369 -1.57 -13.83 -2.31
N ASN A 370 -0.65 -12.87 -2.53
CA ASN A 370 -0.29 -12.36 -3.86
C ASN A 370 -1.53 -12.27 -4.77
N ILE A 371 -2.59 -11.57 -4.32
CA ILE A 371 -3.93 -11.63 -4.92
C ILE A 371 -3.92 -11.40 -6.44
N ILE A 372 -3.02 -10.56 -6.93
CA ILE A 372 -2.80 -10.33 -8.36
C ILE A 372 -2.46 -11.63 -9.08
N GLU A 373 -1.57 -12.44 -8.52
CA GLU A 373 -1.18 -13.75 -9.05
C GLU A 373 -2.31 -14.77 -8.89
N TYR A 374 -3.07 -14.73 -7.79
CA TYR A 374 -4.27 -15.57 -7.61
C TYR A 374 -5.38 -15.24 -8.64
N ILE A 375 -5.73 -13.97 -8.82
CA ILE A 375 -6.72 -13.51 -9.82
C ILE A 375 -6.23 -13.85 -11.23
N LYS A 376 -4.95 -13.63 -11.52
CA LYS A 376 -4.34 -14.01 -12.80
C LYS A 376 -4.40 -15.52 -13.01
N ASN A 377 -4.14 -16.33 -11.98
CA ASN A 377 -4.22 -17.79 -12.03
C ASN A 377 -5.67 -18.28 -12.16
N MET A 378 -6.64 -17.61 -11.55
CA MET A 378 -8.09 -17.83 -11.76
C MET A 378 -8.49 -17.57 -13.21
N ILE A 379 -8.02 -16.46 -13.80
CA ILE A 379 -8.26 -16.11 -15.20
C ILE A 379 -7.61 -17.12 -16.15
N ILE A 380 -6.40 -17.60 -15.85
CA ILE A 380 -5.68 -18.62 -16.63
C ILE A 380 -6.37 -19.99 -16.50
N TYR A 381 -6.76 -20.40 -15.28
CA TYR A 381 -7.50 -21.64 -15.02
C TYR A 381 -8.86 -21.68 -15.72
N ASN A 382 -9.56 -20.54 -15.79
CA ASN A 382 -10.80 -20.45 -16.56
C ASN A 382 -10.58 -20.47 -18.09
N LYS A 383 -9.35 -20.20 -18.56
CA LYS A 383 -8.99 -20.18 -19.99
C LYS A 383 -8.31 -21.48 -20.49
N ASP A 384 -7.72 -22.30 -19.62
CA ASP A 384 -6.99 -23.54 -19.95
C ASP A 384 -7.82 -24.80 -19.60
N TYR A 385 -8.35 -25.45 -20.62
CA TYR A 385 -9.31 -26.55 -20.51
C TYR A 385 -8.68 -27.87 -20.03
N GLU A 386 -7.46 -28.21 -20.49
CA GLU A 386 -6.75 -29.42 -20.05
C GLU A 386 -6.47 -29.38 -18.55
N LEU A 387 -6.01 -28.23 -18.06
CA LEU A 387 -5.70 -28.02 -16.65
C LEU A 387 -6.95 -28.18 -15.78
N LYS A 388 -8.10 -27.72 -16.27
CA LYS A 388 -9.40 -27.86 -15.63
C LYS A 388 -9.86 -29.32 -15.55
N GLN A 389 -9.60 -30.12 -16.57
CA GLN A 389 -9.99 -31.53 -16.65
C GLN A 389 -9.10 -32.42 -15.78
N ILE A 390 -7.78 -32.20 -15.79
CA ILE A 390 -6.82 -32.87 -14.90
C ILE A 390 -7.16 -32.60 -13.43
N ILE A 391 -7.45 -31.34 -13.08
CA ILE A 391 -7.82 -30.96 -11.71
C ILE A 391 -9.19 -31.51 -11.30
N LYS A 392 -10.16 -31.57 -12.22
CA LYS A 392 -11.48 -32.17 -11.96
C LYS A 392 -11.36 -33.67 -11.69
N ASN A 393 -10.57 -34.39 -12.49
CA ASN A 393 -10.32 -35.82 -12.28
C ASN A 393 -9.59 -36.08 -10.95
N LYS A 394 -8.50 -35.35 -10.65
CA LYS A 394 -7.80 -35.47 -9.36
C LYS A 394 -8.69 -35.07 -8.17
N LYS A 395 -9.61 -34.10 -8.31
CA LYS A 395 -10.60 -33.74 -7.26
C LYS A 395 -11.68 -34.80 -7.04
N ASN A 396 -12.11 -35.50 -8.08
CA ASN A 396 -13.06 -36.60 -7.96
C ASN A 396 -12.43 -37.78 -7.21
N ILE A 397 -11.19 -38.14 -7.55
CA ILE A 397 -10.40 -39.14 -6.83
C ILE A 397 -10.24 -38.75 -5.34
N LEU A 398 -9.93 -37.48 -5.04
CA LEU A 398 -9.84 -36.99 -3.67
C LEU A 398 -11.18 -37.07 -2.89
N LYS A 399 -12.32 -36.83 -3.56
CA LYS A 399 -13.64 -36.95 -2.94
C LYS A 399 -13.97 -38.40 -2.62
N GLU A 400 -13.64 -39.31 -3.53
CA GLU A 400 -13.83 -40.75 -3.37
C GLU A 400 -12.96 -41.28 -2.22
N ASN A 401 -11.67 -40.92 -2.18
CA ASN A 401 -10.77 -41.26 -1.08
C ASN A 401 -11.26 -40.73 0.28
N LYS A 402 -11.78 -39.50 0.34
CA LYS A 402 -12.35 -38.95 1.58
C LYS A 402 -13.63 -39.65 2.02
N LYS A 403 -14.43 -40.16 1.08
CA LYS A 403 -15.64 -40.93 1.36
C LYS A 403 -15.28 -42.30 1.93
N ASN A 404 -14.28 -42.96 1.35
CA ASN A 404 -13.77 -44.25 1.81
C ASN A 404 -13.13 -44.15 3.20
N ILE A 405 -12.29 -43.13 3.46
CA ILE A 405 -11.71 -42.89 4.80
C ILE A 405 -12.80 -42.67 5.86
N LYS A 406 -13.89 -41.97 5.53
CA LYS A 406 -15.02 -41.75 6.46
C LYS A 406 -15.87 -43.01 6.67
N ALA A 407 -15.92 -43.90 5.69
CA ALA A 407 -16.59 -45.19 5.82
C ALA A 407 -15.77 -46.12 6.72
N GLU A 408 -14.46 -46.25 6.47
CA GLU A 408 -13.54 -47.02 7.32
C GLU A 408 -13.44 -46.48 8.75
N GLN A 409 -13.56 -45.17 8.95
CA GLN A 409 -13.63 -44.56 10.28
C GLN A 409 -14.96 -44.81 11.02
N LYS A 410 -16.05 -45.13 10.30
CA LYS A 410 -17.34 -45.50 10.93
C LYS A 410 -17.36 -46.93 11.44
N ASP A 411 -16.50 -47.80 10.90
CA ASP A 411 -16.33 -49.19 11.34
C ASP A 411 -15.37 -49.35 12.53
N LEU A 412 -14.91 -48.23 13.12
CA LEU A 412 -14.04 -48.16 14.30
C LEU A 412 -14.76 -48.51 15.62
N GLN A 413 -15.32 -49.71 15.71
CA GLN A 413 -15.43 -50.43 16.99
C GLN A 413 -14.85 -51.85 16.94
N LYS A 414 -14.40 -52.33 15.78
CA LYS A 414 -13.69 -53.61 15.64
C LYS A 414 -12.73 -53.49 14.45
N LEU A 415 -11.42 -53.27 14.65
CA LEU A 415 -10.32 -53.73 13.77
C LEU A 415 -8.93 -53.20 14.18
N SER A 416 -7.91 -53.97 13.81
CA SER A 416 -6.52 -54.03 14.29
C SER A 416 -5.59 -52.89 13.83
N PHE A 417 -4.38 -52.85 14.43
CA PHE A 417 -3.30 -51.87 14.21
C PHE A 417 -2.95 -51.65 12.71
N ASP A 418 -3.12 -52.66 11.86
CA ASP A 418 -2.84 -52.60 10.42
C ASP A 418 -3.79 -51.66 9.65
N THR A 419 -5.06 -51.59 10.04
CA THR A 419 -6.05 -50.70 9.38
C THR A 419 -5.73 -49.23 9.68
N ILE A 420 -5.24 -48.94 10.89
CA ILE A 420 -4.79 -47.60 11.30
C ILE A 420 -3.56 -47.18 10.48
N ALA A 421 -2.63 -48.10 10.23
CA ALA A 421 -1.46 -47.87 9.40
C ALA A 421 -1.84 -47.57 7.93
N GLN A 422 -2.80 -48.31 7.36
CA GLN A 422 -3.30 -48.07 6.00
C GLN A 422 -3.97 -46.69 5.85
N ILE A 423 -4.78 -46.27 6.83
CA ILE A 423 -5.41 -44.95 6.85
C ILE A 423 -4.34 -43.83 6.92
N GLN A 424 -3.28 -44.01 7.70
CA GLN A 424 -2.17 -43.05 7.76
C GLN A 424 -1.40 -42.98 6.43
N LEU A 425 -1.19 -44.11 5.76
CA LEU A 425 -0.52 -44.20 4.46
C LEU A 425 -1.34 -43.52 3.35
N LEU A 426 -2.67 -43.70 3.37
CA LEU A 426 -3.59 -43.01 2.45
C LEU A 426 -3.65 -41.49 2.70
N LYS A 427 -3.58 -41.04 3.96
CA LYS A 427 -3.47 -39.61 4.30
C LYS A 427 -2.16 -39.00 3.77
N LYS A 428 -1.05 -39.76 3.83
CA LYS A 428 0.24 -39.35 3.27
C LYS A 428 0.19 -39.24 1.74
N LYS A 429 -0.33 -40.28 1.05
CA LYS A 429 -0.53 -40.26 -0.41
C LYS A 429 -1.40 -39.09 -0.89
N ASN A 430 -2.47 -38.76 -0.16
CA ASN A 430 -3.32 -37.60 -0.50
C ASN A 430 -2.58 -36.25 -0.32
N LYS A 431 -1.65 -36.16 0.63
CA LYS A 431 -0.82 -34.97 0.82
C LYS A 431 0.20 -34.83 -0.31
N ASP A 432 0.81 -35.94 -0.74
CA ASP A 432 1.77 -35.97 -1.84
C ASP A 432 1.10 -35.61 -3.19
N LEU A 433 -0.11 -36.13 -3.44
CA LEU A 433 -0.93 -35.75 -4.60
C LEU A 433 -1.28 -34.25 -4.64
N LEU A 434 -1.52 -33.63 -3.47
CA LEU A 434 -1.79 -32.19 -3.39
C LEU A 434 -0.54 -31.35 -3.69
N ILE A 435 0.64 -31.84 -3.29
CA ILE A 435 1.93 -31.23 -3.60
C ILE A 435 2.20 -31.32 -5.11
N GLU A 436 2.02 -32.50 -5.70
CA GLU A 436 2.19 -32.75 -7.14
C GLU A 436 1.24 -31.88 -7.99
N ILE A 437 -0.02 -31.71 -7.56
CA ILE A 437 -0.99 -30.80 -8.22
C ILE A 437 -0.49 -29.35 -8.20
N ASN A 438 0.16 -28.93 -7.13
CA ASN A 438 0.68 -27.57 -7.01
C ASN A 438 1.96 -27.38 -7.83
N GLU A 439 2.83 -28.40 -7.89
CA GLU A 439 4.04 -28.39 -8.73
C GLU A 439 3.68 -28.34 -10.23
N ILE A 440 2.74 -29.16 -10.69
CA ILE A 440 2.28 -29.13 -12.11
C ILE A 440 1.68 -27.76 -12.48
N LYS A 441 0.98 -27.11 -11.54
CA LYS A 441 0.47 -25.74 -11.74
C LYS A 441 1.61 -24.74 -11.86
N GLU A 442 2.60 -24.80 -10.97
CA GLU A 442 3.74 -23.88 -11.01
C GLU A 442 4.59 -24.08 -12.28
N ASP A 443 4.81 -25.32 -12.70
CA ASP A 443 5.64 -25.65 -13.86
C ASP A 443 4.98 -25.27 -15.18
N ARG A 444 3.67 -25.49 -15.36
CA ARG A 444 2.96 -24.98 -16.55
C ARG A 444 2.87 -23.46 -16.56
N ILE A 445 2.77 -22.79 -15.39
CA ILE A 445 2.78 -21.33 -15.29
C ILE A 445 4.17 -20.77 -15.63
N LYS A 446 5.24 -21.45 -15.20
CA LYS A 446 6.62 -21.13 -15.61
C LYS A 446 6.77 -21.33 -17.11
N SER A 447 6.45 -22.50 -17.67
CA SER A 447 6.64 -22.78 -19.11
C SER A 447 5.86 -21.83 -20.03
N PHE A 448 4.66 -21.39 -19.63
CA PHE A 448 3.90 -20.35 -20.35
C PHE A 448 4.55 -18.96 -20.28
N LYS A 449 5.23 -18.61 -19.18
CA LYS A 449 6.01 -17.36 -19.05
C LYS A 449 7.30 -17.42 -19.88
N THR A 450 7.96 -18.58 -19.93
CA THR A 450 9.30 -18.71 -20.51
C THR A 450 9.30 -18.96 -22.03
N ASN A 451 8.40 -19.77 -22.58
CA ASN A 451 8.68 -20.38 -23.89
C ASN A 451 8.23 -19.60 -25.14
N SER A 452 7.25 -18.68 -25.08
CA SER A 452 6.78 -17.98 -26.29
C SER A 452 7.17 -16.50 -26.35
N ILE A 453 7.00 -15.76 -25.25
CA ILE A 453 7.24 -14.30 -25.23
C ILE A 453 8.70 -13.98 -24.90
N LEU A 454 9.34 -14.78 -24.06
CA LEU A 454 10.72 -14.54 -23.60
C LEU A 454 11.72 -14.86 -24.72
N ASN A 455 11.53 -15.96 -25.45
CA ASN A 455 12.35 -16.29 -26.63
C ASN A 455 12.20 -15.27 -27.77
N LEU A 456 10.99 -14.78 -28.05
CA LEU A 456 10.78 -13.73 -29.04
C LEU A 456 11.36 -12.38 -28.61
N LYS A 457 11.28 -12.02 -27.32
CA LYS A 457 11.93 -10.80 -26.79
C LYS A 457 13.46 -10.91 -26.77
N VAL A 458 14.01 -12.07 -26.42
CA VAL A 458 15.46 -12.32 -26.43
C VAL A 458 15.99 -12.30 -27.86
N TYR A 459 15.27 -12.91 -28.81
CA TYR A 459 15.63 -12.87 -30.23
C TYR A 459 15.51 -11.46 -30.81
N TYR A 460 14.44 -10.72 -30.50
CA TYR A 460 14.30 -9.31 -30.89
C TYR A 460 15.41 -8.45 -30.28
N ASN A 461 15.71 -8.62 -28.99
CA ASN A 461 16.77 -7.87 -28.31
C ASN A 461 18.15 -8.17 -28.90
N LYS A 462 18.42 -9.43 -29.28
CA LYS A 462 19.66 -9.84 -29.95
C LYS A 462 19.79 -9.24 -31.34
N ILE A 463 18.74 -9.29 -32.16
CA ILE A 463 18.72 -8.64 -33.47
C ILE A 463 18.89 -7.12 -33.35
N THR A 464 18.23 -6.47 -32.38
CA THR A 464 18.42 -5.04 -32.17
C THR A 464 19.81 -4.70 -31.70
N SER A 465 20.44 -5.54 -30.85
CA SER A 465 21.83 -5.30 -30.43
C SER A 465 22.80 -5.42 -31.60
N ASP A 466 22.61 -6.42 -32.46
CA ASP A 466 23.47 -6.65 -33.62
C ASP A 466 23.37 -5.50 -34.64
N ILE A 467 22.14 -5.02 -34.91
CA ILE A 467 21.92 -3.84 -35.77
C ILE A 467 22.52 -2.57 -35.17
N THR A 468 22.42 -2.38 -33.84
CA THR A 468 23.06 -1.24 -33.18
C THR A 468 24.58 -1.32 -33.21
N PHE A 469 25.15 -2.53 -33.13
CA PHE A 469 26.59 -2.73 -33.18
C PHE A 469 27.15 -2.46 -34.58
N ASP A 470 26.50 -2.97 -35.63
CA ASP A 470 26.86 -2.70 -37.04
C ASP A 470 26.76 -1.20 -37.38
N PHE A 471 25.76 -0.50 -36.85
CA PHE A 471 25.66 0.95 -36.97
C PHE A 471 26.84 1.68 -36.31
N LEU A 472 27.18 1.30 -35.08
CA LEU A 472 28.26 1.92 -34.32
C LEU A 472 29.62 1.69 -34.99
N ASP A 473 29.86 0.49 -35.51
CA ASP A 473 31.10 0.14 -36.20
C ASP A 473 31.28 0.93 -37.51
N LYS A 474 30.24 0.98 -38.34
CA LYS A 474 30.26 1.78 -39.58
C LYS A 474 30.37 3.28 -39.29
N PHE A 475 29.74 3.76 -38.21
CA PHE A 475 29.88 5.15 -37.79
C PHE A 475 31.30 5.47 -37.29
N SER A 476 31.94 4.56 -36.55
CA SER A 476 33.34 4.74 -36.15
C SER A 476 34.28 4.77 -37.35
N ASN A 477 34.05 3.93 -38.36
CA ASN A 477 34.85 3.92 -39.60
C ASN A 477 34.68 5.20 -40.41
N LEU A 478 33.46 5.74 -40.52
CA LEU A 478 33.22 7.04 -41.15
C LEU A 478 33.95 8.18 -40.42
N LYS A 479 33.97 8.16 -39.09
CA LYS A 479 34.65 9.16 -38.27
C LYS A 479 36.18 9.04 -38.39
N ALA A 480 36.70 7.81 -38.45
CA ALA A 480 38.12 7.55 -38.65
C ALA A 480 38.59 8.07 -40.02
N ASN A 481 37.86 7.77 -41.10
CA ASN A 481 38.17 8.26 -42.45
C ASN A 481 38.16 9.79 -42.54
N TYR A 482 37.19 10.45 -41.91
CA TYR A 482 37.15 11.91 -41.85
C TYR A 482 38.34 12.50 -41.09
N ASN A 483 38.72 11.90 -39.96
CA ASN A 483 39.88 12.35 -39.20
C ASN A 483 41.18 12.18 -40.02
N GLU A 484 41.34 11.05 -40.70
CA GLU A 484 42.50 10.79 -41.56
C GLU A 484 42.57 11.78 -42.73
N GLN A 485 41.43 12.07 -43.38
CA GLN A 485 41.36 13.07 -44.46
C GLN A 485 41.59 14.50 -43.96
N ILE A 486 41.22 14.81 -42.72
CA ILE A 486 41.58 16.10 -42.09
C ILE A 486 43.08 16.19 -41.89
N GLU A 487 43.72 15.14 -41.39
CA GLU A 487 45.17 15.16 -41.13
C GLU A 487 45.98 15.32 -42.40
N LYS A 488 45.61 14.60 -43.47
CA LYS A 488 46.29 14.68 -44.77
C LYS A 488 46.20 16.07 -45.42
N ASN A 489 45.12 16.82 -45.17
CA ASN A 489 44.88 18.11 -45.82
C ASN A 489 45.27 19.33 -44.96
N LYS A 490 45.83 19.16 -43.75
CA LYS A 490 46.16 20.24 -42.81
C LYS A 490 47.11 21.32 -43.37
N SER A 491 47.95 20.99 -44.35
CA SER A 491 48.98 21.87 -44.92
C SER A 491 48.54 22.65 -46.18
N VAL A 492 47.31 22.46 -46.65
CA VAL A 492 46.82 23.06 -47.91
C VAL A 492 46.25 24.47 -47.67
N ALA A 493 46.61 25.45 -48.50
CA ALA A 493 46.18 26.86 -48.35
C ALA A 493 44.64 27.05 -48.26
N ASN A 494 43.87 26.20 -48.94
CA ASN A 494 42.39 26.22 -48.94
C ASN A 494 41.75 25.28 -47.89
N PHE A 495 42.50 24.86 -46.85
CA PHE A 495 42.06 23.89 -45.85
C PHE A 495 40.73 24.24 -45.16
N LYS A 496 40.41 25.53 -44.94
CA LYS A 496 39.11 25.94 -44.36
C LYS A 496 37.92 25.53 -45.24
N ILE A 497 38.05 25.64 -46.56
CA ILE A 497 37.00 25.28 -47.52
C ILE A 497 36.88 23.75 -47.60
N ILE A 498 38.02 23.05 -47.69
CA ILE A 498 38.09 21.58 -47.74
C ILE A 498 37.55 20.95 -46.45
N LYS A 499 37.87 21.52 -45.29
CA LYS A 499 37.33 21.07 -44.00
C LYS A 499 35.82 21.23 -43.92
N LYS A 500 35.26 22.29 -44.54
CA LYS A 500 33.82 22.52 -44.59
C LYS A 500 33.13 21.53 -45.53
N SER A 501 33.71 21.21 -46.68
CA SER A 501 33.17 20.19 -47.59
C SER A 501 33.23 18.79 -46.98
N LEU A 502 34.37 18.38 -46.43
CA LEU A 502 34.54 17.09 -45.73
C LEU A 502 33.56 16.92 -44.56
N LYS A 503 33.29 18.01 -43.83
CA LYS A 503 32.32 18.00 -42.73
C LYS A 503 30.89 17.81 -43.26
N ASN A 504 30.55 18.45 -44.38
CA ASN A 504 29.25 18.27 -45.03
C ASN A 504 29.09 16.85 -45.58
N ASP A 505 30.15 16.27 -46.15
CA ASP A 505 30.13 14.89 -46.64
C ASP A 505 29.97 13.88 -45.49
N LEU A 506 30.63 14.09 -44.35
CA LEU A 506 30.43 13.28 -43.15
C LEU A 506 28.98 13.39 -42.64
N ILE A 507 28.41 14.60 -42.63
CA ILE A 507 27.02 14.83 -42.21
C ILE A 507 26.03 14.13 -43.15
N ASN A 508 26.25 14.23 -44.46
CA ASN A 508 25.41 13.58 -45.47
C ASN A 508 25.50 12.05 -45.38
N ASN A 509 26.70 11.49 -45.28
CA ASN A 509 26.90 10.05 -45.14
C ASN A 509 26.33 9.52 -43.83
N PHE A 510 26.46 10.27 -42.73
CA PHE A 510 25.81 9.94 -41.46
C PHE A 510 24.28 9.93 -41.61
N LYS A 511 23.71 10.92 -42.29
CA LYS A 511 22.26 11.02 -42.49
C LYS A 511 21.72 9.83 -43.28
N ILE A 512 22.42 9.41 -44.34
CA ILE A 512 22.07 8.23 -45.13
C ILE A 512 22.13 6.95 -44.28
N LEU A 513 23.22 6.79 -43.50
CA LEU A 513 23.43 5.62 -42.65
C LEU A 513 22.40 5.54 -41.51
N PHE A 514 22.05 6.69 -40.93
CA PHE A 514 21.04 6.82 -39.89
C PHE A 514 19.62 6.54 -40.41
N GLU A 515 19.27 7.01 -41.61
CA GLU A 515 17.99 6.68 -42.26
C GLU A 515 17.88 5.18 -42.55
N LYS A 516 18.96 4.54 -43.00
CA LYS A 516 19.00 3.09 -43.22
C LYS A 516 18.80 2.31 -41.90
N PHE A 517 19.51 2.70 -40.84
CA PHE A 517 19.36 2.14 -39.49
C PHE A 517 17.92 2.28 -38.95
N LYS A 518 17.32 3.47 -39.12
CA LYS A 518 15.93 3.74 -38.72
C LYS A 518 14.95 2.85 -39.49
N LYS A 519 15.18 2.66 -40.80
CA LYS A 519 14.38 1.79 -41.66
C LYS A 519 14.49 0.32 -41.22
N ASP A 520 15.69 -0.18 -40.96
CA ASP A 520 15.94 -1.58 -40.55
C ASP A 520 15.33 -1.91 -39.18
N ILE A 521 15.38 -0.97 -38.23
CA ILE A 521 14.67 -1.11 -36.94
C ILE A 521 13.15 -1.12 -37.13
N SER A 522 12.61 -0.23 -37.97
CA SER A 522 11.17 -0.15 -38.21
C SER A 522 10.60 -1.40 -38.88
N ILE A 523 11.32 -1.98 -39.85
CA ILE A 523 10.94 -3.21 -40.54
C ILE A 523 10.89 -4.38 -39.55
N ASN A 524 11.90 -4.51 -38.68
CA ASN A 524 11.95 -5.59 -37.70
C ASN A 524 10.93 -5.43 -36.56
N GLN A 525 10.60 -4.19 -36.17
CA GLN A 525 9.49 -3.90 -35.27
C GLN A 525 8.13 -4.30 -35.86
N ASN A 526 7.92 -4.04 -37.15
CA ASN A 526 6.67 -4.40 -37.83
C ASN A 526 6.54 -5.91 -38.02
N LYS A 527 7.63 -6.61 -38.44
CA LYS A 527 7.66 -8.09 -38.50
C LYS A 527 7.38 -8.73 -37.14
N PHE A 528 7.92 -8.16 -36.05
CA PHE A 528 7.64 -8.63 -34.68
C PHE A 528 6.17 -8.42 -34.28
N LYS A 529 5.59 -7.26 -34.62
CA LYS A 529 4.17 -6.97 -34.38
C LYS A 529 3.27 -7.91 -35.19
N GLU A 530 3.57 -8.14 -36.47
CA GLU A 530 2.84 -9.08 -37.34
C GLU A 530 2.93 -10.52 -36.83
N ALA A 531 4.12 -10.99 -36.45
CA ALA A 531 4.28 -12.32 -35.87
C ALA A 531 3.48 -12.49 -34.57
N MET A 532 3.43 -11.44 -33.74
CA MET A 532 2.64 -11.44 -32.50
C MET A 532 1.12 -11.37 -32.76
N ILE A 533 0.69 -10.69 -33.82
CA ILE A 533 -0.71 -10.61 -34.27
C ILE A 533 -1.14 -11.95 -34.90
N ASN A 534 -0.31 -12.55 -35.75
CA ASN A 534 -0.55 -13.85 -36.38
C ASN A 534 -0.60 -14.99 -35.35
N ALA A 535 0.30 -14.98 -34.35
CA ALA A 535 0.24 -15.92 -33.24
C ALA A 535 -1.06 -15.76 -32.42
N LYS A 536 -1.54 -14.53 -32.22
CA LYS A 536 -2.83 -14.26 -31.55
C LYS A 536 -4.05 -14.64 -32.40
N SER A 537 -4.01 -14.40 -33.71
CA SER A 537 -5.12 -14.71 -34.63
C SER A 537 -5.27 -16.21 -34.85
N PHE A 538 -4.16 -16.95 -34.99
CA PHE A 538 -4.15 -18.41 -35.09
C PHE A 538 -4.77 -19.05 -33.83
N LEU A 539 -4.42 -18.54 -32.65
CA LEU A 539 -4.95 -19.01 -31.36
C LEU A 539 -6.44 -18.70 -31.17
N ASN A 540 -6.93 -17.59 -31.75
CA ASN A 540 -8.35 -17.26 -31.78
C ASN A 540 -9.16 -18.07 -32.81
N ASN A 541 -8.60 -18.33 -33.99
CA ASN A 541 -9.25 -19.13 -35.04
C ASN A 541 -9.34 -20.61 -34.66
N TYR A 542 -8.31 -21.16 -34.00
CA TYR A 542 -8.33 -22.52 -33.45
C TYR A 542 -9.36 -22.69 -32.32
N LYS A 543 -9.55 -21.65 -31.49
CA LYS A 543 -10.64 -21.62 -30.50
C LYS A 543 -12.03 -21.63 -31.15
N LYS A 544 -12.19 -20.98 -32.31
CA LYS A 544 -13.48 -20.85 -33.01
C LYS A 544 -13.88 -22.14 -33.75
N SER A 545 -12.93 -22.81 -34.41
CA SER A 545 -13.18 -24.06 -35.15
C SER A 545 -13.49 -25.25 -34.24
N VAL A 546 -12.83 -25.35 -33.09
CA VAL A 546 -13.07 -26.39 -32.08
C VAL A 546 -14.44 -26.19 -31.40
N TYR A 547 -14.89 -24.95 -31.21
CA TYR A 547 -16.20 -24.67 -30.59
C TYR A 547 -17.37 -24.96 -31.53
N GLN A 548 -17.26 -24.63 -32.83
CA GLN A 548 -18.32 -24.88 -33.81
C GLN A 548 -18.50 -26.36 -34.18
N ASN A 549 -17.41 -27.13 -34.30
CA ASN A 549 -17.52 -28.57 -34.59
C ASN A 549 -18.06 -29.40 -33.41
N ASN A 550 -17.88 -28.92 -32.18
CA ASN A 550 -18.40 -29.57 -30.99
C ASN A 550 -19.89 -29.30 -30.79
N ILE A 551 -20.44 -28.17 -31.26
CA ILE A 551 -21.90 -27.90 -31.21
C ILE A 551 -22.66 -28.77 -32.22
N ASN A 552 -22.13 -28.98 -33.43
CA ASN A 552 -22.79 -29.83 -34.44
C ASN A 552 -22.78 -31.33 -34.09
N LYS A 553 -21.85 -31.78 -33.24
CA LYS A 553 -21.72 -33.18 -32.81
C LYS A 553 -22.41 -33.49 -31.47
N ILE A 554 -22.95 -32.48 -30.78
CA ILE A 554 -23.76 -32.67 -29.56
C ILE A 554 -25.19 -33.15 -29.89
N ASN A 555 -25.67 -32.96 -31.13
CA ASN A 555 -27.07 -33.20 -31.49
C ASN A 555 -27.43 -34.61 -32.00
N LYS A 556 -26.51 -35.58 -32.10
CA LYS A 556 -26.87 -36.96 -32.46
C LYS A 556 -26.15 -37.96 -31.56
N SER A 557 -26.94 -38.60 -30.70
CA SER A 557 -26.56 -39.70 -29.81
C SER A 557 -26.12 -40.92 -30.62
N ASP A 558 -25.08 -41.63 -30.19
CA ASP A 558 -25.20 -42.81 -29.33
C ASP A 558 -23.91 -43.66 -29.38
N ASN A 559 -23.75 -44.48 -28.35
CA ASN A 559 -22.51 -45.10 -27.89
C ASN A 559 -21.77 -46.02 -28.88
N GLU A 560 -22.32 -46.33 -30.04
CA GLU A 560 -21.71 -47.20 -31.05
C GLU A 560 -20.47 -46.58 -31.72
N TYR A 561 -20.38 -45.25 -31.76
CA TYR A 561 -19.23 -44.57 -32.37
C TYR A 561 -18.00 -44.49 -31.47
N LYS A 562 -18.12 -44.73 -30.14
CA LYS A 562 -16.99 -44.67 -29.20
C LYS A 562 -15.97 -45.80 -29.41
N GLU A 563 -16.41 -46.96 -29.88
CA GLU A 563 -15.51 -48.07 -30.23
C GLU A 563 -14.82 -47.83 -31.57
N LYS A 564 -15.53 -47.34 -32.59
CA LYS A 564 -14.89 -46.92 -33.86
C LYS A 564 -13.87 -45.80 -33.64
N LEU A 565 -14.14 -44.86 -32.73
CA LEU A 565 -13.22 -43.80 -32.28
C LEU A 565 -11.95 -44.32 -31.59
N LYS A 566 -12.01 -45.50 -30.95
CA LYS A 566 -10.87 -46.10 -30.27
C LYS A 566 -9.91 -46.73 -31.29
N ASN A 567 -10.44 -47.35 -32.34
CA ASN A 567 -9.68 -47.97 -33.42
C ASN A 567 -9.08 -46.96 -34.42
N GLU A 568 -9.74 -45.82 -34.66
CA GLU A 568 -9.16 -44.77 -35.50
C GLU A 568 -8.12 -43.91 -34.75
N LYS A 569 -8.24 -43.76 -33.42
CA LYS A 569 -7.23 -43.11 -32.59
C LYS A 569 -5.88 -43.83 -32.64
N THR A 570 -5.86 -45.15 -32.67
CA THR A 570 -4.63 -45.95 -32.77
C THR A 570 -3.94 -45.76 -34.11
N LYS A 571 -4.71 -45.77 -35.22
CA LYS A 571 -4.18 -45.44 -36.56
C LYS A 571 -3.62 -44.02 -36.66
N PHE A 572 -4.23 -43.05 -35.97
CA PHE A 572 -3.75 -41.67 -35.92
C PHE A 572 -2.40 -41.53 -35.19
N PHE A 573 -2.17 -42.30 -34.13
CA PHE A 573 -0.90 -42.29 -33.39
C PHE A 573 0.26 -42.95 -34.18
N GLU A 574 -0.01 -43.95 -35.01
CA GLU A 574 1.00 -44.57 -35.89
C GLU A 574 1.47 -43.63 -37.01
N ILE A 575 0.55 -42.91 -37.65
CA ILE A 575 0.87 -41.92 -38.69
C ILE A 575 1.60 -40.70 -38.09
N GLN A 576 1.23 -40.27 -36.87
CA GLN A 576 1.99 -39.24 -36.14
C GLN A 576 3.43 -39.64 -35.87
N LYS A 577 3.69 -40.93 -35.65
CA LYS A 577 5.03 -41.45 -35.37
C LYS A 577 5.91 -41.52 -36.62
N GLU A 578 5.36 -41.98 -37.75
CA GLU A 578 6.07 -42.00 -39.04
C GLU A 578 6.43 -40.59 -39.55
N VAL A 579 5.56 -39.59 -39.35
CA VAL A 579 5.84 -38.20 -39.77
C VAL A 579 6.90 -37.55 -38.88
N PHE A 580 6.94 -37.87 -37.59
CA PHE A 580 7.91 -37.32 -36.64
C PHE A 580 9.32 -37.91 -36.88
N GLU A 581 9.44 -39.18 -37.23
CA GLU A 581 10.72 -39.82 -37.56
C GLU A 581 11.31 -39.34 -38.91
N LYS A 582 10.46 -38.88 -39.84
CA LYS A 582 10.90 -38.48 -41.20
C LYS A 582 11.37 -37.03 -41.33
N TYR A 583 11.09 -36.15 -40.36
CA TYR A 583 11.33 -34.69 -40.51
C TYR A 583 11.92 -33.98 -39.27
N VAL A 584 12.35 -34.70 -38.23
CA VAL A 584 12.86 -34.10 -36.97
C VAL A 584 14.19 -34.71 -36.50
N TRP A 585 15.13 -34.94 -37.43
CA TRP A 585 16.56 -34.94 -37.06
C TRP A 585 17.23 -33.67 -37.57
#